data_AF-A0A8J4THE8-F1
#
_entry.id   AF-A0A8J4THE8-F1
#
_cell.length_a   1.000
_cell.length_b   1.000
_cell.length_c   1.000
_cell.angle_alpha   90.00
_cell.angle_beta   90.00
_cell.angle_gamma   90.00
#
_symmetry.space_group_name_H-M   'P 1'
#
loop_
_entity.id
_entity.type
_entity.pdbx_description
1 polymer ?
#
loop_
_entity_poly.entity_id
_entity_poly.type
_entity_poly.pdbx_seq_one_letter_code
_entity_poly.pdbx_strand_id
1 'polypeptide(L)'
;MQKYCGIQNRIRIERNPSRQIKSPTGHSELNESRSVHAPRSPATHCKNLDCDLRRRSKGRCYSSVGRQVGEQVLSLDKKGCVSFKVIQHELLHALGFHHEQSRSDRDEHVKILYENIEPGEENNFYKQKTNNLKTPYDYSSIMHYT
;
A
#
# COMPACT_ATOMS: atom_id res chain seq x y z
N MET A 1 7.41 -10.75 -4.28
CA MET A 1 6.92 -9.85 -5.34
C MET A 1 5.40 -9.86 -5.29
N GLN A 2 4.80 -8.88 -4.59
CA GLN A 2 3.34 -8.73 -4.47
C GLN A 2 2.82 -8.15 -5.78
N LYS A 3 2.09 -8.96 -6.55
CA LYS A 3 1.92 -8.76 -7.99
C LYS A 3 0.58 -8.15 -8.40
N TYR A 4 -0.31 -7.83 -7.48
CA TYR A 4 -1.71 -7.54 -7.82
C TYR A 4 -2.22 -6.29 -7.11
N CYS A 5 -2.10 -5.14 -7.77
CA CYS A 5 -2.96 -3.99 -7.50
C CYS A 5 -3.73 -3.68 -8.78
N GLY A 6 -5.05 -3.91 -8.75
CA GLY A 6 -5.95 -3.60 -9.87
C GLY A 6 -7.04 -4.60 -10.19
N ILE A 7 -7.06 -5.80 -9.60
CA ILE A 7 -8.19 -6.74 -9.78
C ILE A 7 -8.91 -6.81 -8.44
N GLN A 8 -10.17 -6.36 -8.45
CA GLN A 8 -11.11 -6.56 -7.36
C GLN A 8 -11.32 -8.06 -7.17
N ASN A 9 -10.45 -8.71 -6.40
CA ASN A 9 -10.70 -10.06 -5.94
C ASN A 9 -11.94 -9.95 -5.06
N ARG A 10 -13.04 -10.55 -5.50
CA ARG A 10 -14.34 -10.61 -4.79
C ARG A 10 -14.19 -11.46 -3.52
N ILE A 11 -13.39 -11.00 -2.58
CA ILE A 11 -13.09 -11.68 -1.33
C ILE A 11 -13.59 -10.77 -0.23
N ARG A 12 -14.64 -11.22 0.45
CA ARG A 12 -15.31 -10.43 1.49
C ARG A 12 -14.46 -10.46 2.75
N ILE A 13 -13.67 -9.41 2.96
CA ILE A 13 -13.07 -9.11 4.27
C ILE A 13 -14.21 -8.64 5.18
N GLU A 14 -14.50 -9.39 6.23
CA GLU A 14 -15.55 -9.02 7.19
C GLU A 14 -14.96 -8.14 8.30
N ARG A 15 -15.57 -6.97 8.51
CA ARG A 15 -15.19 -6.10 9.63
C ARG A 15 -15.68 -6.71 10.94
N ASN A 16 -14.89 -6.61 11.99
CA ASN A 16 -15.32 -6.95 13.33
C ASN A 16 -16.23 -5.82 13.87
N PRO A 17 -17.53 -6.07 14.08
CA PRO A 17 -18.48 -5.03 14.47
C PRO A 17 -18.18 -4.44 15.86
N SER A 18 -17.48 -5.17 16.73
CA SER A 18 -17.20 -4.74 18.11
C SER A 18 -16.07 -3.71 18.24
N ARG A 19 -15.35 -3.36 17.16
CA ARG A 19 -14.21 -2.41 17.18
C ARG A 19 -14.34 -1.26 16.19
N GLN A 20 -15.55 -0.88 15.77
CA GLN A 20 -15.77 0.34 14.99
C GLN A 20 -15.57 1.58 15.87
N ILE A 21 -14.32 1.98 16.09
CA ILE A 21 -14.02 3.32 16.60
C ILE A 21 -14.28 4.28 15.43
N LYS A 22 -15.23 5.19 15.60
CA LYS A 22 -15.49 6.26 14.63
C LYS A 22 -14.17 6.96 14.34
N SER A 23 -13.74 6.91 13.08
CA SER A 23 -12.66 7.74 12.57
C SER A 23 -12.92 9.17 13.03
N PRO A 24 -11.99 9.84 13.73
CA PRO A 24 -12.18 11.22 14.09
C PRO A 24 -12.27 12.02 12.78
N THR A 25 -13.45 12.54 12.48
CA THR A 25 -13.59 13.67 11.55
C THR A 25 -12.98 14.87 12.25
N GLY A 26 -11.65 14.93 12.22
CA GLY A 26 -10.86 16.02 12.74
C GLY A 26 -9.68 16.13 11.81
N HIS A 27 -9.68 17.15 10.95
CA HIS A 27 -8.45 17.65 10.39
C HIS A 27 -7.58 18.10 11.57
N SER A 28 -6.73 17.21 12.08
CA SER A 28 -5.61 17.63 12.90
C SER A 28 -4.66 18.33 11.95
N GLU A 29 -4.54 19.65 12.08
CA GLU A 29 -3.38 20.38 11.61
C GLU A 29 -2.13 19.66 12.14
N LEU A 30 -1.46 18.94 11.25
CA LEU A 30 -0.14 18.40 11.51
C LEU A 30 0.84 19.59 11.47
N ASN A 31 0.96 20.29 12.59
CA ASN A 31 2.13 21.11 12.86
C ASN A 31 3.27 20.20 13.30
N GLU A 32 3.91 19.54 12.34
CA GLU A 32 5.27 19.06 12.49
C GLU A 32 5.99 19.18 11.15
N SER A 33 6.65 20.33 10.96
CA SER A 33 7.66 20.53 9.92
C SER A 33 8.93 19.73 10.27
N ARG A 34 8.82 18.40 10.30
CA ARG A 34 9.98 17.51 10.18
C ARG A 34 10.13 17.13 8.72
N SER A 35 11.00 17.89 8.05
CA SER A 35 11.52 17.54 6.73
C SER A 35 12.15 16.14 6.80
N VAL A 36 11.52 15.17 6.12
CA VAL A 36 12.14 13.87 5.86
C VAL A 36 13.31 14.14 4.91
N HIS A 37 14.49 14.36 5.48
CA HIS A 37 15.72 14.46 4.71
C HIS A 37 16.07 13.07 4.19
N ALA A 38 15.84 12.84 2.90
CA ALA A 38 16.54 11.77 2.20
C ALA A 38 18.05 12.04 2.33
N PRO A 39 18.88 11.06 2.75
CA PRO A 39 20.31 11.25 2.78
C PRO A 39 20.79 11.58 1.37
N ARG A 40 21.49 12.73 1.23
CA ARG A 40 22.12 13.12 -0.04
C ARG A 40 23.17 12.06 -0.36
N SER A 41 22.88 11.20 -1.33
CA SER A 41 23.92 10.37 -1.94
C SER A 41 24.86 11.30 -2.72
N PRO A 42 26.19 11.03 -2.73
CA PRO A 42 27.11 11.75 -3.62
C PRO A 42 26.58 11.62 -5.05
N ALA A 43 26.59 12.76 -5.77
CA ALA A 43 25.99 12.91 -7.07
C ALA A 43 26.62 11.98 -8.12
N THR A 44 26.10 10.76 -8.21
CA THR A 44 26.20 9.91 -9.39
C THR A 44 24.79 9.69 -9.91
N HIS A 45 24.37 10.60 -10.80
CA HIS A 45 23.28 10.40 -11.76
C HIS A 45 21.88 10.08 -11.21
N CYS A 46 21.32 10.93 -10.34
CA CYS A 46 19.85 11.03 -10.26
C CYS A 46 19.34 11.80 -11.49
N LYS A 47 19.17 11.10 -12.61
CA LYS A 47 18.39 11.63 -13.74
C LYS A 47 16.92 11.61 -13.36
N ASN A 48 16.48 12.66 -12.65
CA ASN A 48 15.08 12.95 -12.33
C ASN A 48 14.36 11.84 -11.54
N LEU A 49 13.21 12.13 -10.95
CA LEU A 49 12.20 11.08 -10.76
C LEU A 49 11.72 10.70 -12.16
N ASP A 50 12.54 9.97 -12.92
CA ASP A 50 12.04 9.28 -14.09
C ASP A 50 11.29 8.06 -13.53
N CYS A 51 10.01 8.27 -13.22
CA CYS A 51 9.06 7.18 -13.17
C CYS A 51 9.18 6.49 -14.52
N ASP A 52 9.99 5.44 -14.59
CA ASP A 52 10.25 4.70 -15.82
C ASP A 52 8.91 4.14 -16.30
N LEU A 53 8.24 4.94 -17.13
CA LEU A 53 7.00 4.67 -17.87
C LEU A 53 7.32 3.65 -18.99
N ARG A 54 8.18 2.68 -18.69
CA ARG A 54 8.56 1.62 -19.59
C ARG A 54 7.31 0.83 -19.90
N ARG A 55 6.94 0.93 -21.18
CA ARG A 55 5.80 0.33 -21.86
C ARG A 55 5.83 -1.20 -21.81
N ARG A 56 5.73 -1.77 -20.61
CA ARG A 56 5.60 -3.21 -20.30
C ARG A 56 4.47 -3.47 -19.30
N SER A 57 3.72 -2.46 -18.92
CA SER A 57 2.54 -2.65 -18.10
C SER A 57 1.44 -3.31 -18.95
N LYS A 58 1.10 -4.56 -18.62
CA LYS A 58 -0.10 -5.23 -19.10
C LYS A 58 -1.30 -4.77 -18.25
N GLY A 59 -1.54 -3.47 -18.12
CA GLY A 59 -2.60 -2.91 -17.26
C GLY A 59 -2.38 -3.15 -15.75
N ARG A 60 -1.13 -3.19 -15.27
CA ARG A 60 -0.82 -3.52 -13.86
C ARG A 60 -0.23 -2.32 -13.13
N CYS A 61 -0.74 -2.06 -11.94
CA CYS A 61 -0.22 -1.07 -11.02
C CYS A 61 0.58 -1.81 -9.93
N TYR A 62 1.84 -1.43 -9.70
CA TYR A 62 2.62 -2.03 -8.61
C TYR A 62 3.87 -1.22 -8.25
N SER A 63 4.31 -1.40 -7.02
CA SER A 63 5.60 -0.98 -6.49
C SER A 63 6.17 -2.06 -5.57
N SER A 64 7.48 -2.00 -5.33
CA SER A 64 8.10 -2.79 -4.24
C SER A 64 7.92 -2.07 -2.90
N VAL A 65 7.81 -2.83 -1.82
CA VAL A 65 7.68 -2.24 -0.48
C VAL A 65 9.04 -1.77 0.02
N GLY A 66 9.16 -0.47 0.28
CA GLY A 66 10.36 0.18 0.82
C GLY A 66 11.51 0.29 -0.19
N ARG A 67 12.63 0.85 0.28
CA ARG A 67 13.84 1.07 -0.53
C ARG A 67 14.43 -0.26 -0.99
N GLN A 68 14.56 -0.42 -2.31
CA GLN A 68 15.28 -1.53 -2.92
C GLN A 68 16.77 -1.20 -3.11
N VAL A 69 17.59 -2.24 -3.29
CA VAL A 69 18.99 -2.08 -3.71
C VAL A 69 19.02 -1.81 -5.21
N GLY A 70 19.57 -0.67 -5.62
CA GLY A 70 19.63 -0.26 -7.03
C GLY A 70 18.38 0.49 -7.52
N GLU A 71 18.07 0.36 -8.81
CA GLU A 71 16.90 0.98 -9.43
C GLU A 71 15.59 0.35 -8.90
N GLN A 72 14.59 1.18 -8.62
CA GLN A 72 13.27 0.76 -8.16
C GLN A 72 12.20 1.24 -9.13
N VAL A 73 11.38 0.30 -9.60
CA VAL A 73 10.31 0.57 -10.57
C VAL A 73 9.00 0.87 -9.84
N LEU A 74 8.35 1.96 -10.26
CA LEU A 74 6.96 2.28 -9.97
C LEU A 74 6.13 2.09 -11.25
N SER A 75 5.36 1.01 -11.34
CA SER A 75 4.58 0.70 -12.55
C SER A 75 3.21 1.36 -12.49
N LEU A 76 2.97 2.31 -13.40
CA LEU A 76 1.70 3.00 -13.55
C LEU A 76 1.25 2.93 -15.03
N ASP A 77 0.37 1.98 -15.35
CA ASP A 77 -0.25 1.94 -16.67
C ASP A 77 -1.07 3.20 -16.93
N LYS A 78 -0.89 3.79 -18.13
CA LYS A 78 -1.72 4.91 -18.60
C LYS A 78 -3.21 4.59 -18.54
N LYS A 79 -3.59 3.34 -18.78
CA LYS A 79 -4.95 2.82 -18.66
C LYS A 79 -5.11 2.13 -17.30
N GLY A 80 -5.86 2.75 -16.40
CA GLY A 80 -6.29 2.14 -15.14
C GLY A 80 -5.44 2.47 -13.91
N CYS A 81 -4.18 2.89 -14.06
CA CYS A 81 -3.33 3.23 -12.91
C CYS A 81 -3.12 4.74 -12.69
N VAL A 82 -3.36 5.58 -13.71
CA VAL A 82 -3.20 7.04 -13.58
C VAL A 82 -4.45 7.65 -12.96
N SER A 83 -4.71 7.30 -11.70
CA SER A 83 -5.66 7.97 -10.82
C SER A 83 -4.94 8.40 -9.55
N PHE A 84 -5.40 9.47 -8.92
CA PHE A 84 -4.81 9.98 -7.68
C PHE A 84 -4.68 8.88 -6.61
N LYS A 85 -5.74 8.08 -6.45
CA LYS A 85 -5.78 6.99 -5.47
C LYS A 85 -4.71 5.92 -5.74
N VAL A 86 -4.59 5.46 -6.99
CA VAL A 86 -3.64 4.39 -7.33
C VAL A 86 -2.20 4.90 -7.24
N ILE A 87 -1.92 6.11 -7.71
CA ILE A 87 -0.58 6.68 -7.63
C ILE A 87 -0.13 6.79 -6.17
N GLN A 88 -1.00 7.29 -5.28
CA GLN A 88 -0.70 7.37 -3.85
C GLN A 88 -0.48 5.99 -3.22
N HIS A 89 -1.30 4.99 -3.57
CA HIS A 89 -1.14 3.61 -3.09
C HIS A 89 0.24 3.04 -3.44
N GLU A 90 0.66 3.17 -4.71
CA GLU A 90 1.94 2.62 -5.16
C GLU A 90 3.15 3.40 -4.61
N LEU A 91 3.00 4.71 -4.40
CA LEU A 91 4.02 5.51 -3.71
C LEU A 91 4.15 5.13 -2.23
N LEU A 92 3.06 4.84 -1.53
CA LEU A 92 3.10 4.39 -0.14
C LEU A 92 3.78 3.03 -0.02
N HIS A 93 3.56 2.10 -0.96
CA HIS A 93 4.38 0.90 -1.05
C HIS A 93 5.87 1.25 -1.17
N ALA A 94 6.25 2.14 -2.10
CA ALA A 94 7.64 2.54 -2.27
C ALA A 94 8.27 3.13 -0.98
N LEU A 95 7.46 3.81 -0.15
CA LEU A 95 7.87 4.35 1.14
C LEU A 95 7.98 3.29 2.26
N GLY A 96 7.44 2.09 2.06
CA GLY A 96 7.55 0.97 3.00
C GLY A 96 6.25 0.56 3.67
N PHE A 97 5.10 1.09 3.25
CA PHE A 97 3.81 0.73 3.82
C PHE A 97 3.30 -0.58 3.18
N HIS A 98 2.91 -1.52 4.04
CA HIS A 98 2.18 -2.71 3.62
C HIS A 98 0.68 -2.43 3.51
N HIS A 99 -0.06 -3.35 2.91
CA HIS A 99 -1.52 -3.28 2.91
C HIS A 99 -2.10 -3.34 4.32
N GLU A 100 -3.18 -2.59 4.56
CA GLU A 100 -3.81 -2.47 5.87
C GLU A 100 -4.29 -3.85 6.38
N GLN A 101 -4.92 -4.66 5.51
CA GLN A 101 -5.40 -6.00 5.86
C GLN A 101 -4.27 -7.01 6.15
N SER A 102 -3.02 -6.62 5.92
CA SER A 102 -1.84 -7.43 6.21
C SER A 102 -1.13 -7.00 7.49
N ARG A 103 -1.64 -6.01 8.24
CA ARG A 103 -1.04 -5.61 9.54
C ARG A 103 -0.98 -6.78 10.52
N SER A 104 -0.01 -6.72 11.43
CA SER A 104 0.17 -7.73 12.48
C SER A 104 -1.03 -7.86 13.43
N ASP A 105 -1.77 -6.77 13.64
CA ASP A 105 -2.96 -6.66 14.50
C ASP A 105 -4.29 -6.86 13.73
N ARG A 106 -4.25 -7.16 12.42
CA ARG A 106 -5.47 -7.15 11.57
C ARG A 106 -6.57 -8.10 12.06
N ASP A 107 -6.23 -9.23 12.70
CA ASP A 107 -7.22 -10.21 13.19
C ASP A 107 -8.12 -9.63 14.30
N GLU A 108 -7.74 -8.50 14.92
CA GLU A 108 -8.59 -7.79 15.87
C GLU A 108 -9.69 -6.95 15.19
N HIS A 109 -9.50 -6.64 13.91
CA HIS A 109 -10.30 -5.68 13.14
C HIS A 109 -11.08 -6.33 12.00
N VAL A 110 -10.49 -7.35 11.36
CA VAL A 110 -11.09 -8.02 10.21
C VAL A 110 -10.93 -9.52 10.29
N LYS A 111 -11.91 -10.23 9.72
CA LYS A 111 -11.84 -11.67 9.45
C LYS A 111 -11.63 -11.87 7.96
N ILE A 112 -10.58 -12.63 7.62
CA ILE A 112 -10.35 -13.11 6.26
C ILE A 112 -11.08 -14.44 6.09
N LEU A 113 -12.04 -14.49 5.16
CA LEU A 113 -12.77 -15.70 4.81
C LEU A 113 -11.97 -16.48 3.76
N TYR A 114 -11.00 -17.29 4.22
CA TYR A 114 -10.06 -18.02 3.34
C TYR A 114 -10.76 -18.98 2.38
N GLU A 115 -11.91 -19.52 2.77
CA GLU A 115 -12.78 -20.36 1.95
C GLU A 115 -13.31 -19.67 0.69
N ASN A 116 -13.33 -18.33 0.69
CA ASN A 116 -13.78 -17.51 -0.44
C ASN A 116 -12.62 -16.95 -1.26
N ILE A 117 -11.38 -17.31 -0.94
CA ILE A 117 -10.20 -16.88 -1.68
C ILE A 117 -10.00 -17.80 -2.89
N GLU A 118 -9.70 -17.21 -4.05
CA GLU A 118 -9.33 -17.99 -5.23
C GLU A 118 -8.07 -18.82 -4.94
N PRO A 119 -8.07 -20.14 -5.25
CA PRO A 119 -6.93 -21.00 -4.98
C PRO A 119 -5.62 -20.45 -5.56
N GLY A 120 -4.59 -20.32 -4.72
CA GLY A 120 -3.28 -19.76 -5.08
C GLY A 120 -3.09 -18.27 -4.81
N GLU A 121 -4.15 -17.55 -4.40
CA GLU A 121 -4.12 -16.12 -4.08
C GLU A 121 -4.14 -15.84 -2.56
N GLU A 122 -4.03 -16.88 -1.72
CA GLU A 122 -4.07 -16.79 -0.25
C GLU A 122 -2.93 -15.94 0.32
N ASN A 123 -1.79 -15.93 -0.39
CA ASN A 123 -0.60 -15.17 -0.02
C ASN A 123 -0.83 -13.65 0.05
N ASN A 124 -1.82 -13.11 -0.67
CA ASN A 124 -2.18 -11.69 -0.63
C ASN A 124 -2.81 -11.27 0.71
N PHE A 125 -3.21 -12.24 1.53
CA PHE A 125 -3.87 -12.01 2.82
C PHE A 125 -3.02 -12.44 4.02
N TYR A 126 -1.76 -12.84 3.78
CA TYR A 126 -0.84 -13.20 4.85
C TYR A 126 -0.40 -11.96 5.63
N LYS A 127 -0.45 -12.07 6.97
CA LYS A 127 0.02 -11.03 7.87
C LYS A 127 1.51 -10.77 7.65
N GLN A 128 1.87 -9.49 7.70
CA GLN A 128 3.24 -9.01 7.73
C GLN A 128 3.62 -8.63 9.16
N LYS A 129 4.91 -8.70 9.48
CA LYS A 129 5.44 -8.17 10.74
C LYS A 129 5.58 -6.65 10.61
N THR A 130 4.51 -5.93 10.92
CA THR A 130 4.45 -4.47 10.74
C THR A 130 4.88 -3.71 12.00
N ASN A 131 5.50 -2.54 11.81
CA ASN A 131 5.50 -1.49 12.81
C ASN A 131 4.31 -0.57 12.51
N ASN A 132 3.29 -0.61 13.36
CA ASN A 132 2.05 0.12 13.14
C ASN A 132 2.18 1.62 13.44
N LEU A 133 3.38 2.12 13.77
CA LEU A 133 3.68 3.54 14.01
C LEU A 133 2.75 4.21 15.04
N LYS A 134 2.19 3.40 15.96
CA LYS A 134 1.19 3.81 16.96
C LYS A 134 -0.11 4.36 16.34
N THR A 135 -0.42 4.02 15.10
CA THR A 135 -1.69 4.38 14.45
C THR A 135 -2.72 3.24 14.59
N PRO A 136 -4.00 3.57 14.77
CA PRO A 136 -5.06 2.57 14.76
C PRO A 136 -5.21 1.96 13.36
N TYR A 137 -5.86 0.80 13.29
CA TYR A 137 -6.27 0.20 12.01
C TYR A 137 -7.33 1.08 11.32
N ASP A 138 -7.10 1.42 10.04
CA ASP A 138 -7.99 2.30 9.28
C ASP A 138 -8.68 1.58 8.12
N TYR A 139 -9.99 1.31 8.26
CA TYR A 139 -10.81 0.68 7.21
C TYR A 139 -10.97 1.54 5.94
N SER A 140 -10.71 2.85 6.04
CA SER A 140 -10.73 3.79 4.91
C SER A 140 -9.34 4.04 4.32
N SER A 141 -8.31 3.39 4.87
CA SER A 141 -6.93 3.48 4.41
C SER A 141 -6.86 3.19 2.92
N ILE A 142 -6.11 4.04 2.20
CA ILE A 142 -5.81 3.81 0.79
C ILE A 142 -5.05 2.51 0.55
N MET A 143 -4.42 1.97 1.60
CA MET A 143 -3.70 0.70 1.60
C MET A 143 -4.59 -0.51 1.93
N HIS A 144 -5.88 -0.29 2.26
CA HIS A 144 -6.82 -1.37 2.56
C HIS A 144 -7.45 -1.93 1.28
N TYR A 145 -7.47 -3.26 1.13
CA TYR A 145 -8.24 -3.93 0.07
C TYR A 145 -9.74 -3.75 0.29
N THR A 146 -10.46 -3.32 -0.75
CA THR A 146 -11.92 -3.14 -0.74
C THR A 146 -12.62 -4.26 -1.49
#